data_AF-A0A081RLX9-F1
#
_entry.id   AF-A0A081RLX9-F1
#
_cell.length_a   1.000
_cell.length_b   1.000
_cell.length_c   1.000
_cell.angle_alpha   90.00
_cell.angle_beta   90.00
_cell.angle_gamma   90.00
#
_symmetry.space_group_name_H-M   'P 1'
#
loop_
_entity.id
_entity.type
_entity.pdbx_description
1 polymer ?
#
loop_
_entity_poly.entity_id
_entity_poly.type
_entity_poly.pdbx_seq_one_letter_code
_entity_poly.pdbx_strand_id
1 'polypeptide(L)'
;MIDSDQDGISDSKDACPLDPETYNQFQDTDGCPDSVDGELSAYTFPDTDGDGIIDRWDTCVFEPENYNNNLDWDGCPDVPGVTNPEAPDADFDGIPDDKDACPLERENYNKFEDSDGCPDVLNLVTFGDYDGDGILDQDDLCPYNSETYNLYLDTDGCPDLVADNKLSADTDGDGLIDNLDLCPTQPETYNGIQDDDGCPDDSLYRYDADRDGVLDHEDACPLDPETYNLYQDIDGCPDSVDGGLSAYTFPDSDGDGIEDRWDACIYEPENFNGFLDTDGCPEIEGTSAGDMIDTDYDGLADHLDQCPTVAERYNGFQDEDGCPDSIIHQTVGDSDFDGIFDDVDECPTAKETYNKFMDHDGCPDFIADNKSSADTDGDGIVDYLDLCPTQPETYNGIQDTDGCPDDSLSYLDTDMDGIIDSEDACPLEPETYNLYLDTDGCPDSVDVGLSAYTFPDSDGDGIEDRWDACIYEPENYNNNLDWDGCPDVLGAESTTPVYADSDSDGYPDAVDSCPTESETWNKYLDTDGCPDIAPEQQRFVHDDDLDDIINDEDLCPFDPEDYDGDRDTDGCPDP
;
A
#
# COMPACT_ATOMS: atom_id res chain seq x y z
N MET A 1 -54.19 10.18 14.03
CA MET A 1 -53.62 8.95 14.61
C MET A 1 -53.33 9.31 16.04
N ILE A 2 -54.00 8.68 16.99
CA ILE A 2 -53.68 8.85 18.42
C ILE A 2 -52.51 7.91 18.68
N ASP A 3 -51.53 8.40 19.40
CA ASP A 3 -50.31 7.72 19.85
C ASP A 3 -50.20 8.15 21.33
N SER A 4 -50.58 7.25 22.21
CA SER A 4 -50.92 7.54 23.61
C SER A 4 -49.69 7.49 24.53
N ASP A 5 -48.67 6.71 24.18
CA ASP A 5 -47.39 6.53 24.86
C ASP A 5 -46.21 7.18 24.13
N GLN A 6 -46.41 7.72 22.93
CA GLN A 6 -45.48 8.57 22.18
C GLN A 6 -44.21 7.84 21.71
N ASP A 7 -44.32 6.56 21.38
CA ASP A 7 -43.23 5.77 20.83
C ASP A 7 -43.12 5.84 19.29
N GLY A 8 -44.04 6.57 18.64
CA GLY A 8 -44.08 6.76 17.19
C GLY A 8 -45.01 5.81 16.46
N ILE A 9 -45.65 4.86 17.15
CA ILE A 9 -46.65 3.94 16.60
C ILE A 9 -48.04 4.43 17.02
N SER A 10 -49.01 4.39 16.09
CA SER A 10 -50.37 4.80 16.45
C SER A 10 -51.08 3.70 17.23
N ASP A 11 -51.93 4.05 18.21
CA ASP A 11 -52.77 3.15 19.02
C ASP A 11 -53.56 2.09 18.22
N SER A 12 -53.79 2.31 16.92
CA SER A 12 -54.52 1.39 16.04
C SER A 12 -53.66 0.30 15.40
N LYS A 13 -52.34 0.43 15.47
CA LYS A 13 -51.32 -0.48 14.94
C LYS A 13 -50.40 -1.02 16.04
N ASP A 14 -50.40 -0.33 17.16
CA ASP A 14 -49.70 -0.65 18.39
C ASP A 14 -50.44 -1.74 19.18
N ALA A 15 -49.71 -2.78 19.58
CA ALA A 15 -50.21 -3.89 20.38
C ALA A 15 -50.24 -3.58 21.90
N CYS A 16 -49.46 -2.60 22.36
CA CYS A 16 -49.43 -2.09 23.74
C CYS A 16 -49.60 -0.57 23.84
N PRO A 17 -50.78 0.02 23.50
CA PRO A 17 -50.99 1.47 23.33
C PRO A 17 -50.86 2.39 24.55
N LEU A 18 -50.29 1.93 25.65
CA LEU A 18 -50.07 2.70 26.87
C LEU A 18 -48.65 2.52 27.42
N ASP A 19 -47.87 1.61 26.85
CA ASP A 19 -46.56 1.21 27.32
C ASP A 19 -45.59 1.40 26.15
N PRO A 20 -44.72 2.43 26.18
CA PRO A 20 -43.90 2.79 25.03
C PRO A 20 -42.91 1.68 24.67
N GLU A 21 -42.78 1.42 23.36
CA GLU A 21 -41.81 0.50 22.77
C GLU A 21 -40.37 0.77 23.23
N THR A 22 -39.60 -0.31 23.40
CA THR A 22 -38.17 -0.27 23.74
C THR A 22 -37.35 -0.72 22.54
N TYR A 23 -36.97 0.23 21.68
CA TYR A 23 -36.15 -0.03 20.48
C TYR A 23 -34.81 -0.71 20.84
N ASN A 24 -34.76 -2.04 20.68
CA ASN A 24 -33.61 -2.86 21.02
C ASN A 24 -33.28 -3.89 19.91
N GLN A 25 -33.78 -3.65 18.67
CA GLN A 25 -33.61 -4.49 17.49
C GLN A 25 -34.30 -5.85 17.58
N PHE A 26 -35.11 -6.07 18.62
CA PHE A 26 -35.91 -7.26 18.78
C PHE A 26 -37.38 -6.88 18.79
N GLN A 27 -38.09 -7.25 17.73
CA GLN A 27 -39.54 -7.11 17.61
C GLN A 27 -40.13 -5.68 17.71
N ASP A 28 -39.30 -4.63 17.57
CA ASP A 28 -39.59 -3.17 17.54
C ASP A 28 -40.75 -2.67 16.63
N THR A 29 -41.50 -3.54 15.95
CA THR A 29 -42.59 -3.18 15.03
C THR A 29 -43.98 -3.39 15.61
N ASP A 30 -44.11 -4.04 16.77
CA ASP A 30 -45.41 -4.35 17.36
C ASP A 30 -45.87 -3.36 18.45
N GLY A 31 -45.00 -2.48 18.94
CA GLY A 31 -45.34 -1.39 19.86
C GLY A 31 -45.41 -1.83 21.31
N CYS A 32 -44.69 -2.89 21.69
CA CYS A 32 -44.69 -3.46 23.03
C CYS A 32 -43.25 -3.56 23.56
N PRO A 33 -42.96 -3.08 24.78
CA PRO A 33 -41.61 -3.12 25.33
C PRO A 33 -41.10 -4.55 25.51
N ASP A 34 -40.10 -4.90 24.70
CA ASP A 34 -39.42 -6.19 24.78
C ASP A 34 -38.15 -6.14 25.65
N SER A 35 -37.86 -7.25 26.32
CA SER A 35 -36.63 -7.42 27.09
C SER A 35 -35.89 -8.67 26.63
N VAL A 36 -34.68 -8.50 26.12
CA VAL A 36 -33.75 -9.61 25.87
C VAL A 36 -33.03 -9.94 27.18
N ASP A 37 -33.20 -11.16 27.69
CA ASP A 37 -32.42 -11.73 28.81
C ASP A 37 -31.06 -12.13 28.24
N GLY A 38 -30.20 -11.14 28.07
CA GLY A 38 -28.90 -11.27 27.46
C GLY A 38 -28.24 -9.91 27.43
N GLU A 39 -27.59 -9.55 28.53
CA GLU A 39 -26.38 -8.75 28.41
C GLU A 39 -25.53 -9.49 27.37
N LEU A 40 -25.46 -8.96 26.15
CA LEU A 40 -24.34 -9.25 25.28
C LEU A 40 -23.14 -8.83 26.10
N SER A 41 -22.48 -9.81 26.73
CA SER A 41 -21.17 -9.61 27.31
C SER A 41 -20.39 -8.91 26.21
N ALA A 42 -20.00 -7.66 26.48
CA ALA A 42 -19.11 -6.92 25.59
C ALA A 42 -18.05 -7.91 25.15
N TYR A 43 -17.97 -8.14 23.84
CA TYR A 43 -17.01 -9.04 23.23
C TYR A 43 -15.65 -8.73 23.86
N THR A 44 -15.16 -9.61 24.74
CA THR A 44 -13.82 -9.47 25.29
C THR A 44 -12.91 -9.86 24.15
N PHE A 45 -12.22 -8.86 23.60
CA PHE A 45 -11.22 -9.08 22.58
C PHE A 45 -10.15 -10.04 23.13
N PRO A 46 -9.65 -10.97 22.31
CA PRO A 46 -8.56 -11.86 22.71
C PRO A 46 -7.35 -11.07 23.20
N ASP A 47 -6.66 -11.63 24.18
CA ASP A 47 -5.39 -11.18 24.76
C ASP A 47 -4.62 -12.48 24.96
N THR A 48 -3.78 -12.81 23.98
CA THR A 48 -3.20 -14.14 23.76
C THR A 48 -2.07 -14.44 24.75
N ASP A 49 -1.32 -13.44 25.19
CA ASP A 49 -0.25 -13.60 26.17
C ASP A 49 -0.62 -13.14 27.59
N GLY A 50 -1.77 -12.50 27.75
CA GLY A 50 -2.38 -12.15 29.04
C GLY A 50 -1.73 -10.94 29.70
N ASP A 51 -1.07 -10.07 28.94
CA ASP A 51 -0.43 -8.87 29.46
C ASP A 51 -1.40 -7.71 29.73
N GLY A 52 -2.65 -7.81 29.25
CA GLY A 52 -3.70 -6.80 29.44
C GLY A 52 -3.87 -5.84 28.26
N ILE A 53 -3.11 -6.00 27.19
CA ILE A 53 -3.28 -5.36 25.90
C ILE A 53 -3.97 -6.37 24.97
N ILE A 54 -5.04 -5.94 24.29
CA ILE A 54 -5.81 -6.84 23.43
C ILE A 54 -5.03 -7.13 22.14
N ASP A 55 -5.15 -8.32 21.56
CA ASP A 55 -4.42 -8.77 20.34
C ASP A 55 -4.44 -7.77 19.17
N ARG A 56 -5.48 -6.92 19.09
CA ARG A 56 -5.60 -5.88 18.05
C ARG A 56 -4.66 -4.69 18.28
N TRP A 57 -4.34 -4.41 19.53
CA TRP A 57 -3.47 -3.32 19.97
C TRP A 57 -2.13 -3.82 20.50
N ASP A 58 -1.94 -5.12 20.48
CA ASP A 58 -0.72 -5.81 20.88
C ASP A 58 0.13 -6.12 19.63
N THR A 59 1.29 -5.51 19.58
CA THR A 59 2.27 -5.69 18.52
C THR A 59 3.00 -7.03 18.66
N CYS A 60 3.12 -7.54 19.88
CA CYS A 60 3.76 -8.79 20.24
C CYS A 60 2.77 -9.77 20.87
N VAL A 61 1.72 -10.14 20.14
CA VAL A 61 0.60 -11.06 20.52
C VAL A 61 0.97 -12.34 21.30
N PHE A 62 2.24 -12.75 21.33
CA PHE A 62 2.71 -13.94 22.02
C PHE A 62 3.79 -13.68 23.08
N GLU A 63 4.19 -12.43 23.32
CA GLU A 63 5.23 -12.05 24.28
C GLU A 63 4.72 -10.96 25.24
N PRO A 64 4.52 -11.29 26.52
CA PRO A 64 3.82 -10.38 27.41
C PRO A 64 4.65 -9.14 27.76
N GLU A 65 4.01 -7.97 27.72
CA GLU A 65 4.56 -6.70 28.19
C GLU A 65 5.10 -6.80 29.63
N ASN A 66 6.25 -6.17 29.86
CA ASN A 66 6.94 -6.16 31.14
C ASN A 66 6.76 -4.88 31.97
N TYR A 67 5.97 -3.91 31.48
CA TYR A 67 5.49 -2.72 32.19
C TYR A 67 6.60 -1.94 32.88
N ASN A 68 7.60 -1.50 32.13
CA ASN A 68 8.79 -0.85 32.67
C ASN A 68 8.83 0.68 32.51
N ASN A 69 7.72 1.30 32.08
CA ASN A 69 7.57 2.72 31.74
C ASN A 69 8.29 3.15 30.45
N ASN A 70 8.59 2.20 29.57
CA ASN A 70 8.97 2.45 28.19
C ASN A 70 7.95 1.74 27.32
N LEU A 71 7.27 2.50 26.45
CA LEU A 71 6.32 1.99 25.45
C LEU A 71 5.31 0.90 25.90
N ASP A 72 4.95 0.86 27.19
CA ASP A 72 3.99 -0.10 27.80
C ASP A 72 2.56 -0.14 27.19
N TRP A 73 2.31 0.53 26.07
CA TRP A 73 1.06 0.50 25.31
C TRP A 73 1.14 -0.32 24.02
N ASP A 74 2.34 -0.74 23.58
CA ASP A 74 2.56 -1.42 22.30
C ASP A 74 2.46 -2.96 22.40
N GLY A 75 2.42 -3.53 23.60
CA GLY A 75 2.26 -4.98 23.84
C GLY A 75 3.56 -5.76 23.79
N CYS A 76 4.71 -5.11 23.63
CA CYS A 76 5.99 -5.80 23.46
C CYS A 76 6.89 -5.65 24.68
N PRO A 77 7.59 -6.72 25.13
CA PRO A 77 8.50 -6.61 26.25
C PRO A 77 9.67 -5.68 25.92
N ASP A 78 9.61 -4.49 26.49
CA ASP A 78 10.69 -3.53 26.43
C ASP A 78 11.92 -4.06 27.18
N VAL A 79 12.89 -4.63 26.47
CA VAL A 79 14.19 -4.93 27.06
C VAL A 79 15.06 -3.71 26.82
N PRO A 80 15.55 -3.01 27.87
CA PRO A 80 16.52 -1.95 27.69
C PRO A 80 17.69 -2.50 26.89
N GLY A 81 17.78 -2.07 25.63
CA GLY A 81 18.90 -2.36 24.76
C GLY A 81 20.18 -2.07 25.53
N VAL A 82 21.19 -2.93 25.32
CA VAL A 82 22.49 -2.72 25.94
C VAL A 82 22.93 -1.34 25.48
N THR A 83 22.96 -0.36 26.39
CA THR A 83 23.60 0.93 26.14
C THR A 83 25.07 0.63 25.87
N ASN A 84 25.39 0.32 24.62
CA ASN A 84 26.74 0.26 24.17
C ASN A 84 27.13 1.73 24.00
N PRO A 85 28.07 2.26 24.80
CA PRO A 85 28.49 3.66 24.68
C PRO A 85 29.19 3.99 23.34
N GLU A 86 29.16 3.09 22.36
CA GLU A 86 29.76 3.24 21.04
C GLU A 86 28.75 3.55 19.91
N ALA A 87 27.44 3.39 20.11
CA ALA A 87 26.45 3.81 19.11
C ALA A 87 25.14 4.28 19.78
N PRO A 88 24.61 5.46 19.42
CA PRO A 88 23.26 5.88 19.80
C PRO A 88 22.22 5.01 19.08
N ASP A 89 21.12 4.77 19.78
CA ASP A 89 19.93 4.04 19.37
C ASP A 89 18.80 4.89 20.00
N ALA A 90 18.11 5.67 19.16
CA ALA A 90 17.30 6.79 19.58
C ALA A 90 15.82 6.43 19.83
N ASP A 91 15.33 5.35 19.24
CA ASP A 91 13.99 4.77 19.43
C ASP A 91 14.00 3.44 20.21
N PHE A 92 15.19 2.92 20.56
CA PHE A 92 15.39 1.79 21.46
C PHE A 92 14.86 0.46 20.93
N ASP A 93 14.88 0.28 19.61
CA ASP A 93 14.49 -0.96 18.94
C ASP A 93 15.62 -2.02 18.94
N GLY A 94 16.83 -1.64 19.35
CA GLY A 94 18.01 -2.51 19.41
C GLY A 94 18.90 -2.47 18.16
N ILE A 95 18.54 -1.67 17.15
CA ILE A 95 19.30 -1.35 15.95
C ILE A 95 19.95 0.03 16.16
N PRO A 96 21.28 0.16 16.01
CA PRO A 96 21.92 1.48 16.14
C PRO A 96 21.48 2.47 15.05
N ASP A 97 21.36 3.77 15.37
CA ASP A 97 20.99 4.86 14.45
C ASP A 97 21.79 4.87 13.13
N ASP A 98 23.01 4.33 13.12
CA ASP A 98 23.87 4.26 11.93
C ASP A 98 23.55 3.10 10.99
N LYS A 99 22.68 2.19 11.41
CA LYS A 99 22.22 0.99 10.69
C LYS A 99 20.71 0.89 10.57
N ASP A 100 20.02 1.76 11.28
CA ASP A 100 18.58 1.91 11.28
C ASP A 100 18.15 2.85 10.13
N ALA A 101 17.19 2.41 9.32
CA ALA A 101 16.59 3.18 8.23
C ALA A 101 15.54 4.19 8.74
N CYS A 102 14.96 3.95 9.92
CA CYS A 102 14.02 4.83 10.60
C CYS A 102 14.48 5.15 12.05
N PRO A 103 15.58 5.92 12.26
CA PRO A 103 16.23 6.13 13.58
C PRO A 103 15.43 6.86 14.66
N LEU A 104 14.14 7.09 14.47
CA LEU A 104 13.23 7.72 15.43
C LEU A 104 11.93 6.92 15.58
N GLU A 105 11.76 5.83 14.84
CA GLU A 105 10.56 5.01 14.79
C GLU A 105 10.94 3.56 15.05
N ARG A 106 10.56 3.06 16.22
CA ARG A 106 10.90 1.73 16.68
C ARG A 106 10.38 0.63 15.73
N GLU A 107 11.27 -0.25 15.29
CA GLU A 107 10.94 -1.50 14.57
C GLU A 107 9.88 -2.35 15.29
N ASN A 108 8.95 -2.94 14.53
CA ASN A 108 7.92 -3.84 15.04
C ASN A 108 8.22 -5.29 14.64
N TYR A 109 8.94 -6.04 15.48
CA TYR A 109 9.40 -7.41 15.21
C TYR A 109 8.28 -8.43 14.88
N ASN A 110 7.79 -8.42 13.64
CA ASN A 110 6.65 -9.19 13.17
C ASN A 110 7.02 -10.27 12.12
N LYS A 111 8.32 -10.45 11.83
CA LYS A 111 8.91 -11.42 10.87
C LYS A 111 8.76 -11.03 9.41
N PHE A 112 8.17 -9.88 9.13
CA PHE A 112 8.43 -9.12 7.91
C PHE A 112 9.60 -8.18 8.20
N GLU A 113 10.34 -7.76 7.17
CA GLU A 113 11.57 -6.93 7.13
C GLU A 113 12.35 -6.45 8.41
N ASP A 114 12.38 -7.19 9.54
CA ASP A 114 12.81 -6.80 10.92
C ASP A 114 14.30 -6.38 11.11
N SER A 115 15.03 -6.20 10.02
CA SER A 115 16.45 -5.91 10.02
C SER A 115 16.78 -4.51 9.49
N ASP A 116 15.78 -3.76 9.02
CA ASP A 116 15.97 -2.42 8.49
C ASP A 116 15.67 -1.31 9.50
N GLY A 117 14.99 -1.60 10.61
CA GLY A 117 14.74 -0.63 11.70
C GLY A 117 13.49 0.22 11.46
N CYS A 118 12.66 -0.13 10.48
CA CYS A 118 11.46 0.62 10.14
C CYS A 118 10.20 -0.20 10.46
N PRO A 119 9.17 0.40 11.08
CA PRO A 119 7.91 -0.30 11.31
C PRO A 119 7.30 -0.84 10.01
N ASP A 120 7.16 -2.15 9.91
CA ASP A 120 6.47 -2.79 8.81
C ASP A 120 4.97 -2.46 8.85
N VAL A 121 4.47 -1.95 7.72
CA VAL A 121 3.05 -1.70 7.51
C VAL A 121 2.52 -2.72 6.51
N LEU A 122 1.67 -3.64 6.98
CA LEU A 122 0.93 -4.53 6.09
C LEU A 122 -0.13 -3.70 5.35
N ASN A 123 0.17 -3.28 4.12
CA ASN A 123 -0.83 -2.69 3.24
C ASN A 123 -1.82 -3.78 2.80
N LEU A 124 -2.86 -3.99 3.60
CA LEU A 124 -4.04 -4.74 3.19
C LEU A 124 -4.78 -3.93 2.12
N VAL A 125 -4.63 -4.33 0.87
CA VAL A 125 -5.40 -3.79 -0.26
C VAL A 125 -6.85 -4.23 -0.08
N THR A 126 -7.73 -3.30 0.32
CA THR A 126 -9.18 -3.50 0.31
C THR A 126 -9.68 -3.42 -1.13
N PHE A 127 -10.29 -4.50 -1.61
CA PHE A 127 -11.04 -4.50 -2.87
C PHE A 127 -12.47 -4.03 -2.56
N GLY A 128 -12.72 -2.73 -2.70
CA GLY A 128 -14.02 -2.08 -2.43
C GLY A 128 -14.13 -0.74 -3.16
N ASP A 129 -15.33 -0.18 -3.18
CA ASP A 129 -15.65 1.22 -3.53
C ASP A 129 -16.61 1.66 -2.41
N TYR A 130 -16.04 2.20 -1.34
CA TYR A 130 -16.77 2.39 -0.09
C TYR A 130 -17.74 3.56 -0.13
N ASP A 131 -17.45 4.61 -0.91
CA ASP A 131 -18.33 5.77 -1.05
C ASP A 131 -19.24 5.73 -2.30
N GLY A 132 -19.02 4.78 -3.20
CA GLY A 132 -19.91 4.41 -4.29
C GLY A 132 -19.85 5.35 -5.48
N ASP A 133 -18.71 6.00 -5.72
CA ASP A 133 -18.53 6.92 -6.83
C ASP A 133 -18.07 6.24 -8.14
N GLY A 134 -17.76 4.94 -8.10
CA GLY A 134 -17.34 4.15 -9.25
C GLY A 134 -15.83 4.05 -9.44
N ILE A 135 -15.03 4.63 -8.55
CA ILE A 135 -13.58 4.45 -8.45
C ILE A 135 -13.32 3.46 -7.31
N LEU A 136 -12.42 2.50 -7.52
CA LEU A 136 -12.11 1.52 -6.48
C LEU A 136 -11.22 2.16 -5.40
N ASP A 137 -11.40 1.80 -4.12
CA ASP A 137 -10.66 2.33 -2.96
C ASP A 137 -9.12 2.30 -3.13
N GLN A 138 -8.60 1.41 -3.99
CA GLN A 138 -7.17 1.30 -4.31
C GLN A 138 -6.67 2.36 -5.31
N ASP A 139 -7.57 2.87 -6.14
CA ASP A 139 -7.35 3.87 -7.20
C ASP A 139 -8.01 5.22 -6.83
N ASP A 140 -8.64 5.29 -5.65
CA ASP A 140 -9.35 6.44 -5.09
C ASP A 140 -8.50 7.14 -4.00
N LEU A 141 -8.21 8.43 -4.19
CA LEU A 141 -7.47 9.23 -3.21
C LEU A 141 -8.32 9.63 -1.99
N CYS A 142 -9.64 9.58 -2.10
CA CYS A 142 -10.59 9.86 -1.04
C CYS A 142 -11.65 8.74 -0.85
N PRO A 143 -11.26 7.51 -0.44
CA PRO A 143 -12.13 6.31 -0.38
C PRO A 143 -13.40 6.37 0.49
N TYR A 144 -13.67 7.50 1.13
CA TYR A 144 -14.82 7.70 2.03
C TYR A 144 -15.68 8.89 1.62
N ASN A 145 -15.32 9.63 0.57
CA ASN A 145 -16.09 10.77 0.08
C ASN A 145 -16.21 10.68 -1.43
N SER A 146 -17.42 10.42 -1.90
CA SER A 146 -17.68 10.26 -3.33
C SER A 146 -17.23 11.45 -4.18
N GLU A 147 -16.57 11.15 -5.29
CA GLU A 147 -16.19 12.05 -6.37
C GLU A 147 -17.38 12.89 -6.89
N THR A 148 -17.07 14.10 -7.31
CA THR A 148 -18.00 15.02 -7.98
C THR A 148 -17.68 15.14 -9.46
N TYR A 149 -18.28 14.30 -10.30
CA TYR A 149 -18.14 14.36 -11.76
C TYR A 149 -18.50 15.73 -12.35
N ASN A 150 -17.49 16.54 -12.65
CA ASN A 150 -17.63 17.92 -13.10
C ASN A 150 -16.68 18.30 -14.26
N LEU A 151 -15.98 17.33 -14.86
CA LEU A 151 -14.98 17.44 -15.94
C LEU A 151 -13.62 17.99 -15.50
N TYR A 152 -13.39 18.15 -14.21
CA TYR A 152 -12.11 18.53 -13.64
C TYR A 152 -11.75 17.46 -12.62
N LEU A 153 -10.55 16.89 -12.75
CA LEU A 153 -9.99 15.87 -11.85
C LEU A 153 -10.89 14.65 -11.49
N ASP A 154 -11.98 14.39 -12.22
CA ASP A 154 -12.93 13.26 -12.09
C ASP A 154 -12.35 11.82 -12.03
N THR A 155 -11.02 11.65 -12.06
CA THR A 155 -10.33 10.36 -11.98
C THR A 155 -9.59 10.15 -10.67
N ASP A 156 -9.54 11.16 -9.79
CA ASP A 156 -8.76 11.08 -8.55
C ASP A 156 -9.57 10.56 -7.35
N GLY A 157 -10.90 10.42 -7.48
CA GLY A 157 -11.78 9.88 -6.44
C GLY A 157 -12.05 10.87 -5.31
N CYS A 158 -11.52 12.09 -5.43
CA CYS A 158 -11.66 13.11 -4.42
C CYS A 158 -12.63 14.20 -4.86
N PRO A 159 -13.70 14.47 -4.09
CA PRO A 159 -14.56 15.59 -4.40
C PRO A 159 -13.76 16.89 -4.40
N ASP A 160 -13.79 17.57 -5.54
CA ASP A 160 -13.27 18.92 -5.74
C ASP A 160 -14.01 19.93 -4.84
N LEU A 161 -13.60 19.99 -3.56
CA LEU A 161 -14.03 20.83 -2.42
C LEU A 161 -15.00 22.01 -2.71
N VAL A 162 -16.06 22.26 -1.91
CA VAL A 162 -16.20 22.12 -0.44
C VAL A 162 -17.63 21.81 0.04
N ALA A 163 -17.68 21.00 1.11
CA ALA A 163 -18.71 20.66 2.12
C ALA A 163 -19.78 21.70 2.57
N ASP A 164 -20.00 22.81 1.87
CA ASP A 164 -20.86 23.91 2.31
C ASP A 164 -22.15 24.09 1.46
N ASN A 165 -22.36 23.24 0.45
CA ASN A 165 -23.55 23.30 -0.42
C ASN A 165 -23.77 24.70 -1.04
N LYS A 166 -22.67 25.40 -1.34
CA LYS A 166 -22.66 26.69 -2.04
C LYS A 166 -21.72 26.60 -3.22
N LEU A 167 -22.29 26.81 -4.41
CA LEU A 167 -21.56 27.07 -5.65
C LEU A 167 -20.38 28.01 -5.36
N SER A 168 -19.17 27.49 -5.54
CA SER A 168 -18.00 28.31 -5.84
C SER A 168 -18.39 29.23 -6.99
N ALA A 169 -18.13 30.53 -6.83
CA ALA A 169 -18.48 31.49 -7.86
C ALA A 169 -17.56 31.24 -9.05
N ASP A 170 -18.15 31.14 -10.24
CA ASP A 170 -17.47 31.22 -11.54
C ASP A 170 -17.98 32.54 -12.14
N THR A 171 -17.16 33.59 -12.00
CA THR A 171 -17.56 34.97 -12.21
C THR A 171 -17.66 35.34 -13.69
N ASP A 172 -16.93 34.67 -14.58
CA ASP A 172 -16.96 34.91 -16.03
C ASP A 172 -17.56 33.77 -16.86
N GLY A 173 -17.82 32.61 -16.25
CA GLY A 173 -18.65 31.54 -16.78
C GLY A 173 -17.93 30.64 -17.78
N ASP A 174 -16.61 30.50 -17.66
CA ASP A 174 -15.81 29.64 -18.54
C ASP A 174 -15.74 28.18 -18.11
N GLY A 175 -16.18 27.86 -16.89
CA GLY A 175 -16.17 26.50 -16.34
C GLY A 175 -15.12 26.26 -15.26
N LEU A 176 -14.22 27.22 -15.02
CA LEU A 176 -13.28 27.22 -13.91
C LEU A 176 -13.81 28.10 -12.77
N ILE A 177 -13.62 27.64 -11.53
CA ILE A 177 -14.13 28.34 -10.35
C ILE A 177 -13.16 29.45 -9.93
N ASP A 178 -13.65 30.60 -9.45
CA ASP A 178 -12.87 31.82 -9.16
C ASP A 178 -11.62 31.62 -8.28
N ASN A 179 -11.59 30.54 -7.48
CA ASN A 179 -10.47 30.20 -6.59
C ASN A 179 -9.38 29.33 -7.26
N LEU A 180 -9.68 28.72 -8.40
CA LEU A 180 -8.75 27.93 -9.24
C LEU A 180 -8.42 28.65 -10.55
N ASP A 181 -9.27 29.58 -10.97
CA ASP A 181 -9.07 30.44 -12.13
C ASP A 181 -8.00 31.53 -11.87
N LEU A 182 -6.95 31.60 -12.69
CA LEU A 182 -5.91 32.64 -12.60
C LEU A 182 -6.42 34.01 -13.07
N CYS A 183 -7.47 34.03 -13.88
CA CYS A 183 -8.16 35.19 -14.39
C CYS A 183 -9.69 35.20 -14.11
N PRO A 184 -10.17 35.28 -12.84
CA PRO A 184 -11.58 35.16 -12.38
C PRO A 184 -12.61 36.17 -12.91
N THR A 185 -12.29 36.93 -13.94
CA THR A 185 -13.17 37.94 -14.53
C THR A 185 -13.06 37.98 -16.07
N GLN A 186 -12.24 37.11 -16.64
CA GLN A 186 -12.04 36.98 -18.07
C GLN A 186 -12.13 35.51 -18.47
N PRO A 187 -13.13 35.14 -19.29
CA PRO A 187 -13.36 33.74 -19.59
C PRO A 187 -12.24 33.19 -20.49
N GLU A 188 -11.81 31.95 -20.19
CA GLU A 188 -10.89 31.14 -20.96
C GLU A 188 -11.29 31.04 -22.44
N THR A 189 -10.27 30.97 -23.30
CA THR A 189 -10.41 30.74 -24.72
C THR A 189 -9.86 29.36 -25.07
N TYR A 190 -10.70 28.32 -24.98
CA TYR A 190 -10.40 26.95 -25.41
C TYR A 190 -9.87 26.88 -26.85
N ASN A 191 -8.55 26.86 -26.98
CA ASN A 191 -7.84 26.90 -28.25
C ASN A 191 -6.70 25.88 -28.35
N GLY A 192 -6.58 25.00 -27.34
CA GLY A 192 -5.59 23.95 -27.23
C GLY A 192 -4.28 24.40 -26.60
N ILE A 193 -4.27 25.53 -25.90
CA ILE A 193 -3.08 26.09 -25.28
C ILE A 193 -3.45 26.56 -23.88
N GLN A 194 -2.85 25.92 -22.88
CA GLN A 194 -3.06 26.20 -21.46
C GLN A 194 -4.55 26.36 -21.07
N ASP A 195 -5.43 25.59 -21.72
CA ASP A 195 -6.88 25.65 -21.57
C ASP A 195 -7.39 25.33 -20.13
N ASP A 196 -6.48 25.03 -19.20
CA ASP A 196 -6.76 24.67 -17.80
C ASP A 196 -6.46 25.80 -16.79
N ASP A 197 -5.90 26.94 -17.22
CA ASP A 197 -5.47 28.02 -16.29
C ASP A 197 -6.50 29.14 -16.07
N GLY A 198 -7.55 29.20 -16.88
CA GLY A 198 -8.66 30.17 -16.78
C GLY A 198 -8.37 31.54 -17.36
N CYS A 199 -7.19 31.74 -17.97
CA CYS A 199 -6.81 33.00 -18.59
C CYS A 199 -6.95 32.96 -20.12
N PRO A 200 -7.67 33.91 -20.75
CA PRO A 200 -7.80 33.94 -22.21
C PRO A 200 -6.46 34.09 -22.91
N ASP A 201 -6.02 32.99 -23.51
CA ASP A 201 -4.80 32.92 -24.29
C ASP A 201 -4.97 33.62 -25.64
N ASP A 202 -4.37 34.81 -25.77
CA ASP A 202 -4.39 35.58 -27.01
C ASP A 202 -3.42 34.92 -28.02
N SER A 203 -3.78 34.88 -29.30
CA SER A 203 -3.11 34.12 -30.38
C SER A 203 -1.69 34.63 -30.76
N LEU A 204 -0.78 34.73 -29.80
CA LEU A 204 0.59 35.23 -29.97
C LEU A 204 1.60 34.14 -30.35
N TYR A 205 1.19 32.88 -30.41
CA TYR A 205 2.04 31.70 -30.72
C TYR A 205 2.46 31.55 -32.19
N ARG A 206 2.74 32.65 -32.90
CA ARG A 206 3.32 32.59 -34.27
C ARG A 206 4.41 33.63 -34.54
N TYR A 207 4.88 34.32 -33.51
CA TYR A 207 6.06 35.16 -33.66
C TYR A 207 7.29 34.31 -33.30
N ASP A 208 8.10 34.10 -34.33
CA ASP A 208 9.43 33.52 -34.34
C ASP A 208 10.26 34.60 -35.07
N ALA A 209 10.82 35.51 -34.27
CA ALA A 209 11.33 36.79 -34.71
C ALA A 209 12.66 36.68 -35.46
N ASP A 210 13.46 35.65 -35.17
CA ASP A 210 14.73 35.35 -35.85
C ASP A 210 14.69 34.15 -36.79
N ARG A 211 13.59 33.37 -36.77
CA ARG A 211 13.23 32.34 -37.74
C ARG A 211 14.10 31.10 -37.70
N ASP A 212 14.48 30.68 -36.51
CA ASP A 212 15.20 29.44 -36.31
C ASP A 212 14.28 28.22 -36.16
N GLY A 213 13.00 28.42 -35.87
CA GLY A 213 12.00 27.37 -35.70
C GLY A 213 11.54 27.15 -34.26
N VAL A 214 12.11 27.87 -33.29
CA VAL A 214 11.63 27.98 -31.90
C VAL A 214 10.75 29.24 -31.81
N LEU A 215 9.65 29.18 -31.05
CA LEU A 215 8.75 30.33 -30.91
C LEU A 215 9.30 31.31 -29.86
N ASP A 216 9.12 32.63 -30.04
CA ASP A 216 9.67 33.69 -29.16
C ASP A 216 9.39 33.48 -27.65
N HIS A 217 8.35 32.74 -27.28
CA HIS A 217 7.99 32.46 -25.88
C HIS A 217 8.68 31.21 -25.28
N GLU A 218 9.09 30.28 -26.14
CA GLU A 218 9.87 29.07 -25.83
C GLU A 218 11.36 29.28 -26.09
N ASP A 219 11.71 30.36 -26.79
CA ASP A 219 13.05 30.76 -27.16
C ASP A 219 13.69 31.63 -26.06
N ALA A 220 14.81 31.17 -25.50
CA ALA A 220 15.59 31.90 -24.51
C ALA A 220 16.38 33.09 -25.12
N CYS A 221 16.56 33.11 -26.44
CA CYS A 221 17.19 34.16 -27.22
C CYS A 221 16.34 34.63 -28.44
N PRO A 222 15.15 35.25 -28.25
CA PRO A 222 14.15 35.54 -29.30
C PRO A 222 14.54 36.48 -30.46
N LEU A 223 15.80 36.87 -30.59
CA LEU A 223 16.29 37.78 -31.63
C LEU A 223 17.57 37.27 -32.30
N ASP A 224 18.16 36.21 -31.77
CA ASP A 224 19.42 35.66 -32.20
C ASP A 224 19.17 34.18 -32.56
N PRO A 225 19.19 33.81 -33.85
CA PRO A 225 18.69 32.50 -34.28
C PRO A 225 19.62 31.35 -33.86
N GLU A 226 19.02 30.27 -33.36
CA GLU A 226 19.65 29.01 -32.97
C GLU A 226 20.62 28.44 -34.01
N THR A 227 21.68 27.83 -33.50
CA THR A 227 22.69 27.09 -34.25
C THR A 227 22.61 25.59 -33.94
N TYR A 228 21.70 24.89 -34.62
CA TYR A 228 21.58 23.42 -34.54
C TYR A 228 22.93 22.69 -34.68
N ASN A 229 23.49 22.26 -33.55
CA ASN A 229 24.83 21.67 -33.46
C ASN A 229 24.89 20.44 -32.52
N LEU A 230 23.74 19.90 -32.12
CA LEU A 230 23.53 18.80 -31.18
C LEU A 230 23.82 19.16 -29.71
N TYR A 231 23.88 20.45 -29.37
CA TYR A 231 24.10 20.92 -28.01
C TYR A 231 23.06 21.97 -27.67
N GLN A 232 22.14 21.61 -26.77
CA GLN A 232 21.04 22.44 -26.29
C GLN A 232 20.15 23.08 -27.37
N ASP A 233 20.09 22.46 -28.56
CA ASP A 233 19.28 22.84 -29.74
C ASP A 233 17.75 23.05 -29.51
N ILE A 234 17.25 22.94 -28.28
CA ILE A 234 15.85 23.13 -27.90
C ILE A 234 15.59 24.44 -27.14
N ASP A 235 16.62 25.19 -26.75
CA ASP A 235 16.46 26.41 -25.94
C ASP A 235 16.39 27.70 -26.77
N GLY A 236 16.61 27.62 -28.09
CA GLY A 236 16.49 28.75 -29.04
C GLY A 236 17.70 29.70 -29.02
N CYS A 237 18.72 29.41 -28.21
CA CYS A 237 19.91 30.26 -28.12
C CYS A 237 21.06 29.74 -28.97
N PRO A 238 21.70 30.57 -29.82
CA PRO A 238 22.81 30.16 -30.65
C PRO A 238 23.99 29.74 -29.79
N ASP A 239 24.07 28.44 -29.60
CA ASP A 239 25.14 27.86 -28.85
C ASP A 239 26.37 27.71 -29.73
N SER A 240 27.49 28.16 -29.17
CA SER A 240 28.79 27.92 -29.75
C SER A 240 29.59 27.12 -28.75
N VAL A 241 30.00 25.92 -29.16
CA VAL A 241 31.12 25.22 -28.52
C VAL A 241 32.43 25.97 -28.84
N ASP A 242 32.61 27.19 -28.30
CA ASP A 242 33.92 27.86 -28.28
C ASP A 242 34.78 27.18 -27.22
N GLY A 243 35.32 26.05 -27.65
CA GLY A 243 35.90 25.05 -26.78
C GLY A 243 35.59 23.70 -27.36
N GLY A 244 36.21 23.38 -28.50
CA GLY A 244 36.71 22.02 -28.66
C GLY A 244 37.43 21.72 -27.37
N LEU A 245 36.79 20.93 -26.50
CA LEU A 245 37.37 20.47 -25.26
C LEU A 245 38.75 20.00 -25.68
N SER A 246 39.80 20.64 -25.13
CA SER A 246 41.12 20.03 -25.20
C SER A 246 40.87 18.60 -24.79
N ALA A 247 41.06 17.71 -25.75
CA ALA A 247 40.66 16.33 -25.63
C ALA A 247 41.06 15.88 -24.23
N TYR A 248 40.24 15.05 -23.61
CA TYR A 248 40.84 13.97 -22.84
C TYR A 248 41.89 13.38 -23.78
N THR A 249 43.14 13.83 -23.64
CA THR A 249 44.23 13.36 -24.46
C THR A 249 44.51 12.07 -23.76
N PHE A 250 43.94 11.01 -24.30
CA PHE A 250 44.18 9.69 -23.78
C PHE A 250 45.71 9.49 -23.81
N PRO A 251 46.29 8.89 -22.76
CA PRO A 251 47.72 8.63 -22.73
C PRO A 251 48.15 7.93 -24.02
N ASP A 252 49.23 8.41 -24.61
CA ASP A 252 49.94 7.82 -25.76
C ASP A 252 51.40 7.77 -25.29
N SER A 253 51.75 6.61 -24.74
CA SER A 253 52.92 6.40 -23.89
C SER A 253 54.22 6.36 -24.69
N ASP A 254 54.19 6.00 -25.96
CA ASP A 254 55.36 6.00 -26.86
C ASP A 254 55.32 7.09 -27.95
N GLY A 255 54.18 7.75 -28.13
CA GLY A 255 54.03 8.97 -28.93
C GLY A 255 53.91 8.70 -30.42
N ASP A 256 53.42 7.53 -30.82
CA ASP A 256 53.20 7.19 -32.22
C ASP A 256 51.88 7.75 -32.79
N GLY A 257 50.96 8.19 -31.93
CA GLY A 257 49.67 8.77 -32.31
C GLY A 257 48.49 7.79 -32.23
N ILE A 258 48.70 6.59 -31.70
CA ILE A 258 47.66 5.64 -31.29
C ILE A 258 47.53 5.74 -29.75
N GLU A 259 46.30 5.77 -29.24
CA GLU A 259 46.07 5.92 -27.80
C GLU A 259 46.38 4.60 -27.07
N ASP A 260 46.90 4.63 -25.83
CA ASP A 260 47.26 3.45 -25.00
C ASP A 260 46.16 2.39 -24.88
N ARG A 261 44.88 2.76 -25.10
CA ARG A 261 43.72 1.84 -25.10
C ARG A 261 43.62 1.02 -26.38
N TRP A 262 44.07 1.59 -27.50
CA TRP A 262 44.03 1.00 -28.84
C TRP A 262 45.42 0.55 -29.33
N ASP A 263 46.46 0.87 -28.56
CA ASP A 263 47.83 0.46 -28.78
C ASP A 263 48.12 -0.89 -28.07
N ALA A 264 48.38 -1.93 -28.87
CA ALA A 264 48.75 -3.25 -28.40
C ALA A 264 50.20 -3.31 -27.88
N CYS A 265 51.03 -2.33 -28.23
CA CYS A 265 52.44 -2.20 -27.85
C CYS A 265 52.74 -0.83 -27.21
N ILE A 266 51.96 -0.42 -26.21
CA ILE A 266 52.01 0.78 -25.33
C ILE A 266 53.39 1.49 -25.11
N TYR A 267 54.52 0.83 -25.29
CA TYR A 267 55.86 1.41 -25.10
C TYR A 267 56.80 1.30 -26.32
N GLU A 268 56.32 0.82 -27.47
CA GLU A 268 57.09 0.67 -28.71
C GLU A 268 56.36 1.36 -29.88
N PRO A 269 56.90 2.48 -30.39
CA PRO A 269 56.14 3.32 -31.32
C PRO A 269 56.02 2.69 -32.71
N GLU A 270 54.81 2.74 -33.26
CA GLU A 270 54.47 2.32 -34.61
C GLU A 270 55.31 3.02 -35.68
N ASN A 271 55.66 2.28 -36.74
CA ASN A 271 56.51 2.75 -37.82
C ASN A 271 55.76 3.16 -39.12
N PHE A 272 54.42 3.10 -39.12
CA PHE A 272 53.50 3.56 -40.17
C PHE A 272 53.98 3.16 -41.58
N ASN A 273 54.13 1.85 -41.81
CA ASN A 273 54.65 1.31 -43.05
C ASN A 273 53.56 0.91 -44.07
N GLY A 274 52.28 1.04 -43.73
CA GLY A 274 51.15 0.71 -44.59
C GLY A 274 50.52 -0.67 -44.31
N PHE A 275 50.96 -1.35 -43.26
CA PHE A 275 50.46 -2.65 -42.81
C PHE A 275 50.18 -2.55 -41.32
N LEU A 276 48.98 -2.96 -40.87
CA LEU A 276 48.54 -2.92 -39.46
C LEU A 276 48.82 -1.63 -38.65
N ASP A 277 49.09 -0.49 -39.32
CA ASP A 277 49.32 0.88 -38.80
C ASP A 277 48.29 1.44 -37.77
N THR A 278 47.29 0.66 -37.37
CA THR A 278 46.26 1.00 -36.38
C THR A 278 46.35 0.19 -35.09
N ASP A 279 47.23 -0.81 -34.98
CA ASP A 279 47.35 -1.68 -33.81
C ASP A 279 48.40 -1.20 -32.77
N GLY A 280 49.25 -0.23 -33.12
CA GLY A 280 50.25 0.37 -32.23
C GLY A 280 51.58 -0.39 -32.15
N CYS A 281 51.79 -1.46 -32.93
CA CYS A 281 52.95 -2.34 -32.79
C CYS A 281 53.89 -2.31 -34.01
N PRO A 282 55.14 -1.80 -33.89
CA PRO A 282 56.01 -1.65 -35.05
C PRO A 282 56.38 -2.99 -35.69
N GLU A 283 55.96 -3.20 -36.93
CA GLU A 283 56.33 -4.42 -37.64
C GLU A 283 57.74 -4.32 -38.20
N ILE A 284 58.52 -5.34 -37.89
CA ILE A 284 59.84 -5.54 -38.47
C ILE A 284 59.64 -6.40 -39.72
N GLU A 285 60.06 -5.95 -40.90
CA GLU A 285 60.06 -6.81 -42.10
C GLU A 285 60.81 -8.12 -41.83
N GLY A 286 60.05 -9.16 -41.50
CA GLY A 286 60.53 -10.50 -41.27
C GLY A 286 60.91 -11.15 -42.59
N THR A 287 62.09 -10.84 -43.11
CA THR A 287 62.61 -11.62 -44.25
C THR A 287 63.05 -13.02 -43.79
N SER A 288 62.14 -13.97 -43.99
CA SER A 288 62.32 -15.38 -44.32
C SER A 288 63.39 -16.20 -43.56
N ALA A 289 62.94 -17.15 -42.73
CA ALA A 289 63.70 -18.37 -42.47
C ALA A 289 62.80 -19.56 -42.07
N GLY A 290 61.95 -20.04 -42.98
CA GLY A 290 61.59 -21.46 -43.03
C GLY A 290 60.13 -21.85 -42.90
N ASP A 291 59.24 -20.96 -42.47
CA ASP A 291 57.85 -21.30 -42.19
C ASP A 291 56.87 -20.63 -43.16
N MET A 292 55.69 -21.24 -43.25
CA MET A 292 54.76 -21.21 -44.38
C MET A 292 54.18 -19.81 -44.64
N ILE A 293 53.78 -19.55 -45.90
CA ILE A 293 53.19 -18.26 -46.30
C ILE A 293 51.94 -18.03 -45.44
N ASP A 294 51.89 -16.86 -44.84
CA ASP A 294 50.84 -16.32 -43.98
C ASP A 294 50.65 -14.88 -44.52
N THR A 295 49.66 -14.73 -45.39
CA THR A 295 49.51 -13.59 -46.32
C THR A 295 48.86 -12.38 -45.66
N ASP A 296 48.07 -12.60 -44.63
CA ASP A 296 47.40 -11.59 -43.79
C ASP A 296 47.99 -11.50 -42.38
N TYR A 297 48.92 -12.38 -42.03
CA TYR A 297 49.77 -12.30 -40.84
C TYR A 297 49.01 -12.45 -39.52
N ASP A 298 47.94 -13.23 -39.50
CA ASP A 298 47.20 -13.54 -38.27
C ASP A 298 47.81 -14.66 -37.45
N GLY A 299 48.90 -15.26 -37.93
CA GLY A 299 49.63 -16.34 -37.25
C GLY A 299 49.19 -17.74 -37.67
N LEU A 300 48.19 -17.88 -38.55
CA LEU A 300 47.83 -19.10 -39.24
C LEU A 300 48.38 -19.06 -40.67
N ALA A 301 49.18 -20.05 -41.05
CA ALA A 301 49.67 -20.12 -42.43
C ALA A 301 48.51 -20.35 -43.41
N ASP A 302 48.52 -19.70 -44.59
CA ASP A 302 47.52 -19.72 -45.68
C ASP A 302 46.86 -21.07 -46.00
N HIS A 303 47.56 -22.18 -45.71
CA HIS A 303 47.10 -23.55 -45.98
C HIS A 303 46.29 -24.18 -44.83
N LEU A 304 46.31 -23.56 -43.65
CA LEU A 304 45.54 -23.90 -42.45
C LEU A 304 44.49 -22.84 -42.14
N ASP A 305 44.66 -21.65 -42.69
CA ASP A 305 43.74 -20.52 -42.61
C ASP A 305 42.57 -20.66 -43.62
N GLN A 306 41.34 -20.47 -43.14
CA GLN A 306 40.12 -20.47 -43.96
C GLN A 306 39.90 -19.16 -44.73
N CYS A 307 40.52 -18.06 -44.29
CA CYS A 307 40.51 -16.75 -44.91
C CYS A 307 41.93 -16.20 -45.18
N PRO A 308 42.74 -16.81 -46.08
CA PRO A 308 44.19 -16.53 -46.31
C PRO A 308 44.62 -15.13 -46.79
N THR A 309 43.74 -14.13 -46.71
CA THR A 309 44.00 -12.76 -47.14
C THR A 309 43.34 -11.73 -46.21
N VAL A 310 42.67 -12.17 -45.16
CA VAL A 310 41.96 -11.35 -44.19
C VAL A 310 42.24 -11.89 -42.80
N ALA A 311 43.03 -11.14 -42.02
CA ALA A 311 43.50 -11.57 -40.71
C ALA A 311 42.36 -11.82 -39.72
N GLU A 312 42.47 -12.92 -38.95
CA GLU A 312 41.61 -13.24 -37.80
C GLU A 312 41.54 -12.10 -36.75
N ARG A 313 40.38 -11.98 -36.11
CA ARG A 313 40.14 -11.09 -34.98
C ARG A 313 39.85 -11.91 -33.72
N TYR A 314 40.90 -12.16 -32.93
CA TYR A 314 40.83 -12.83 -31.63
C TYR A 314 39.79 -12.20 -30.67
N ASN A 315 38.59 -12.75 -30.63
CA ASN A 315 37.45 -12.23 -29.87
C ASN A 315 36.74 -13.25 -28.98
N GLY A 316 37.27 -14.49 -28.90
CA GLY A 316 36.75 -15.56 -28.04
C GLY A 316 35.68 -16.43 -28.69
N PHE A 317 35.30 -16.13 -29.92
CA PHE A 317 34.53 -16.98 -30.82
C PHE A 317 35.47 -17.47 -31.91
N GLN A 318 35.35 -18.73 -32.36
CA GLN A 318 36.07 -19.40 -33.47
C GLN A 318 37.52 -18.98 -33.84
N ASP A 319 38.30 -18.44 -32.90
CA ASP A 319 39.66 -17.89 -33.03
C ASP A 319 40.75 -18.82 -33.61
N GLU A 320 40.41 -20.06 -33.97
CA GLU A 320 41.33 -21.06 -34.52
C GLU A 320 41.15 -21.33 -36.03
N ASP A 321 40.20 -20.67 -36.71
CA ASP A 321 39.92 -20.92 -38.13
C ASP A 321 40.52 -19.91 -39.12
N GLY A 322 41.01 -18.76 -38.64
CA GLY A 322 41.75 -17.77 -39.43
C GLY A 322 40.85 -16.77 -40.16
N CYS A 323 39.55 -16.77 -39.88
CA CYS A 323 38.59 -15.85 -40.46
C CYS A 323 38.07 -14.85 -39.42
N PRO A 324 38.22 -13.52 -39.62
CA PRO A 324 37.75 -12.55 -38.66
C PRO A 324 36.26 -12.75 -38.38
N ASP A 325 36.00 -13.14 -37.14
CA ASP A 325 34.64 -13.29 -36.68
C ASP A 325 33.95 -11.93 -36.64
N SER A 326 33.09 -11.70 -37.63
CA SER A 326 32.15 -10.60 -37.57
C SER A 326 31.20 -10.88 -36.41
N ILE A 327 31.30 -10.09 -35.35
CA ILE A 327 30.18 -9.83 -34.44
C ILE A 327 28.98 -9.67 -35.36
N ILE A 328 27.97 -10.51 -35.11
CA ILE A 328 26.77 -10.71 -35.92
C ILE A 328 26.21 -9.35 -36.36
N HIS A 329 26.68 -8.84 -37.51
CA HIS A 329 25.78 -8.13 -38.40
C HIS A 329 24.90 -9.26 -38.90
N GLN A 330 23.75 -9.42 -38.25
CA GLN A 330 22.70 -10.25 -38.77
C GLN A 330 22.54 -9.81 -40.22
N THR A 331 22.91 -10.70 -41.15
CA THR A 331 22.82 -10.48 -42.60
C THR A 331 21.36 -10.51 -43.06
N VAL A 332 20.46 -10.21 -42.13
CA VAL A 332 19.03 -10.18 -42.31
C VAL A 332 18.72 -8.75 -42.68
N GLY A 333 18.19 -8.58 -43.90
CA GLY A 333 17.70 -7.29 -44.32
C GLY A 333 16.52 -6.88 -43.45
N ASP A 334 16.28 -5.60 -43.36
CA ASP A 334 15.00 -5.04 -42.95
C ASP A 334 14.46 -4.41 -44.24
N SER A 335 13.60 -5.14 -44.93
CA SER A 335 13.21 -4.87 -46.32
C SER A 335 12.22 -3.71 -46.46
N ASP A 336 11.50 -3.36 -45.40
CA ASP A 336 10.55 -2.23 -45.36
C ASP A 336 10.94 -1.10 -44.38
N PHE A 337 12.04 -1.29 -43.66
CA PHE A 337 12.71 -0.31 -42.81
C PHE A 337 11.87 0.10 -41.60
N ASP A 338 11.16 -0.83 -40.96
CA ASP A 338 10.46 -0.57 -39.69
C ASP A 338 11.32 -0.74 -38.44
N GLY A 339 12.48 -1.40 -38.54
CA GLY A 339 13.37 -1.67 -37.41
C GLY A 339 13.29 -3.11 -36.87
N ILE A 340 12.43 -3.95 -37.44
CA ILE A 340 12.34 -5.39 -37.20
C ILE A 340 13.01 -6.10 -38.40
N PHE A 341 13.82 -7.14 -38.14
CA PHE A 341 14.58 -7.79 -39.21
C PHE A 341 13.72 -8.84 -39.94
N ASP A 342 13.89 -9.01 -41.25
CA ASP A 342 13.10 -9.92 -42.13
C ASP A 342 13.00 -11.39 -41.63
N ASP A 343 13.87 -11.83 -40.71
CA ASP A 343 13.87 -13.19 -40.13
C ASP A 343 13.04 -13.33 -38.86
N VAL A 344 12.75 -12.21 -38.19
CA VAL A 344 11.88 -12.10 -37.01
C VAL A 344 10.58 -11.34 -37.30
N ASP A 345 10.52 -10.66 -38.45
CA ASP A 345 9.37 -9.94 -38.97
C ASP A 345 8.34 -10.91 -39.61
N GLU A 346 7.10 -10.90 -39.14
CA GLU A 346 5.98 -11.67 -39.70
C GLU A 346 5.48 -11.10 -41.05
N CYS A 347 5.76 -9.82 -41.30
CA CYS A 347 5.46 -9.09 -42.53
C CYS A 347 6.68 -8.39 -43.17
N PRO A 348 7.71 -9.12 -43.67
CA PRO A 348 9.02 -8.61 -44.17
C PRO A 348 9.03 -7.64 -45.36
N THR A 349 7.90 -7.08 -45.76
CA THR A 349 7.80 -6.14 -46.89
C THR A 349 6.77 -5.03 -46.63
N ALA A 350 6.13 -5.04 -45.48
CA ALA A 350 5.12 -4.09 -45.07
C ALA A 350 5.54 -3.52 -43.70
N LYS A 351 5.97 -2.26 -43.70
CA LYS A 351 6.48 -1.55 -42.53
C LYS A 351 5.48 -1.54 -41.36
N GLU A 352 5.90 -1.97 -40.18
CA GLU A 352 5.18 -1.84 -38.91
C GLU A 352 4.67 -0.41 -38.63
N THR A 353 3.53 -0.35 -37.93
CA THR A 353 2.90 0.86 -37.42
C THR A 353 2.84 0.84 -35.90
N TYR A 354 3.89 1.35 -35.25
CA TYR A 354 3.97 1.53 -33.80
C TYR A 354 2.76 2.28 -33.22
N ASN A 355 1.80 1.53 -32.66
CA ASN A 355 0.53 2.03 -32.14
C ASN A 355 0.18 1.44 -30.75
N LYS A 356 1.14 0.79 -30.08
CA LYS A 356 1.03 0.09 -28.78
C LYS A 356 0.19 -1.20 -28.81
N PHE A 357 -0.23 -1.64 -29.98
CA PHE A 357 -0.85 -2.94 -30.19
C PHE A 357 0.09 -3.74 -31.09
N MET A 358 0.45 -4.96 -30.66
CA MET A 358 1.30 -5.92 -31.39
C MET A 358 2.58 -5.41 -32.10
N ASP A 359 3.09 -4.22 -31.75
CA ASP A 359 4.33 -3.54 -32.24
C ASP A 359 5.65 -4.34 -32.32
N HIS A 360 5.67 -5.63 -31.96
CA HIS A 360 6.83 -6.50 -31.99
C HIS A 360 6.76 -7.59 -33.07
N ASP A 361 5.64 -7.73 -33.79
CA ASP A 361 5.47 -8.77 -34.83
C ASP A 361 5.92 -8.33 -36.23
N GLY A 362 6.11 -7.03 -36.47
CA GLY A 362 6.58 -6.48 -37.75
C GLY A 362 5.46 -6.31 -38.78
N CYS A 363 4.22 -6.58 -38.40
CA CYS A 363 3.07 -6.42 -39.26
C CYS A 363 2.33 -5.10 -39.00
N PRO A 364 2.10 -4.25 -40.01
CA PRO A 364 1.33 -3.03 -39.83
C PRO A 364 -0.07 -3.34 -39.32
N ASP A 365 -0.27 -3.06 -38.05
CA ASP A 365 -1.56 -3.04 -37.43
C ASP A 365 -2.36 -1.86 -37.96
N PHE A 366 -3.36 -2.18 -38.76
CA PHE A 366 -4.26 -1.20 -39.33
C PHE A 366 -5.09 -0.52 -38.23
N ILE A 367 -4.55 0.52 -37.63
CA ILE A 367 -5.33 1.69 -37.22
C ILE A 367 -5.18 2.72 -38.34
N ALA A 368 -5.72 2.34 -39.50
CA ALA A 368 -5.87 3.21 -40.65
C ALA A 368 -6.90 4.29 -40.30
N ASP A 369 -6.41 5.49 -40.05
CA ASP A 369 -6.95 6.75 -40.57
C ASP A 369 -8.40 6.71 -41.09
N ASN A 370 -9.34 6.41 -40.19
CA ASN A 370 -10.76 6.75 -40.27
C ASN A 370 -11.43 6.48 -41.65
N LYS A 371 -11.12 5.35 -42.32
CA LYS A 371 -11.77 5.04 -43.61
C LYS A 371 -11.69 3.63 -44.18
N SER A 372 -11.80 2.55 -43.38
CA SER A 372 -12.21 1.25 -43.95
C SER A 372 -12.63 0.18 -42.93
N SER A 373 -13.30 0.57 -41.84
CA SER A 373 -14.28 -0.33 -41.25
C SER A 373 -15.58 -0.17 -42.02
N ALA A 374 -16.03 -1.21 -42.71
CA ALA A 374 -17.43 -1.25 -43.11
C ALA A 374 -18.24 -1.36 -41.81
N ASP A 375 -19.26 -0.54 -41.67
CA ASP A 375 -20.27 -0.57 -40.63
C ASP A 375 -21.58 -0.57 -41.43
N THR A 376 -22.08 -1.78 -41.67
CA THR A 376 -23.08 -2.08 -42.70
C THR A 376 -24.49 -1.65 -42.28
N ASP A 377 -24.77 -1.57 -40.98
CA ASP A 377 -26.04 -1.10 -40.41
C ASP A 377 -25.94 0.25 -39.71
N GLY A 378 -24.73 0.76 -39.45
CA GLY A 378 -24.47 2.14 -39.08
C GLY A 378 -24.67 2.43 -37.59
N ASP A 379 -24.49 1.44 -36.72
CA ASP A 379 -24.66 1.59 -35.28
C ASP A 379 -23.42 2.15 -34.56
N GLY A 380 -22.27 2.19 -35.23
CA GLY A 380 -21.00 2.69 -34.67
C GLY A 380 -20.02 1.59 -34.28
N ILE A 381 -20.43 0.33 -34.36
CA ILE A 381 -19.56 -0.85 -34.24
C ILE A 381 -19.21 -1.30 -35.67
N VAL A 382 -17.99 -1.78 -35.84
CA VAL A 382 -17.43 -2.09 -37.17
C VAL A 382 -17.72 -3.54 -37.53
N ASP A 383 -18.07 -3.86 -38.79
CA ASP A 383 -18.55 -5.18 -39.26
C ASP A 383 -17.69 -6.39 -38.82
N TYR A 384 -16.42 -6.19 -38.48
CA TYR A 384 -15.52 -7.26 -38.02
C TYR A 384 -15.50 -7.45 -36.49
N LEU A 385 -15.92 -6.44 -35.73
CA LEU A 385 -16.17 -6.49 -34.28
C LEU A 385 -17.65 -6.69 -33.96
N ASP A 386 -18.54 -6.41 -34.91
CA ASP A 386 -19.98 -6.56 -34.82
C ASP A 386 -20.40 -8.04 -35.01
N LEU A 387 -21.08 -8.61 -34.02
CA LEU A 387 -21.64 -9.96 -34.08
C LEU A 387 -22.88 -10.04 -34.97
N CYS A 388 -23.55 -8.92 -35.21
CA CYS A 388 -24.71 -8.74 -36.06
C CYS A 388 -24.53 -7.64 -37.14
N PRO A 389 -23.59 -7.78 -38.12
CA PRO A 389 -23.22 -6.76 -39.15
C PRO A 389 -24.31 -6.28 -40.13
N THR A 390 -25.57 -6.57 -39.87
CA THR A 390 -26.70 -6.16 -40.71
C THR A 390 -27.91 -5.71 -39.88
N GLN A 391 -27.78 -5.71 -38.56
CA GLN A 391 -28.79 -5.26 -37.63
C GLN A 391 -28.16 -4.30 -36.62
N PRO A 392 -28.59 -3.03 -36.59
CA PRO A 392 -27.97 -2.05 -35.73
C PRO A 392 -28.24 -2.35 -34.25
N GLU A 393 -27.21 -2.20 -33.43
CA GLU A 393 -27.21 -2.23 -31.98
C GLU A 393 -28.31 -1.34 -31.38
N THR A 394 -28.86 -1.80 -30.27
CA THR A 394 -29.79 -1.06 -29.42
C THR A 394 -29.12 -0.72 -28.09
N TYR A 395 -28.39 0.41 -28.05
CA TYR A 395 -27.81 0.98 -26.83
C TYR A 395 -28.82 1.10 -25.68
N ASN A 396 -28.84 0.11 -24.80
CA ASN A 396 -29.80 -0.04 -23.72
C ASN A 396 -29.14 -0.43 -22.38
N GLY A 397 -27.80 -0.52 -22.34
CA GLY A 397 -27.00 -0.86 -21.18
C GLY A 397 -26.73 -2.36 -21.01
N ILE A 398 -27.04 -3.18 -22.01
CA ILE A 398 -26.80 -4.62 -22.02
C ILE A 398 -26.00 -4.90 -23.28
N GLN A 399 -24.82 -5.53 -23.10
CA GLN A 399 -23.90 -5.92 -24.17
C GLN A 399 -23.76 -4.91 -25.33
N ASP A 400 -23.85 -3.61 -25.03
CA ASP A 400 -23.83 -2.48 -25.98
C ASP A 400 -22.52 -2.40 -26.84
N THR A 401 -21.60 -3.35 -26.67
CA THR A 401 -20.33 -3.47 -27.37
C THR A 401 -20.28 -4.65 -28.34
N ASP A 402 -21.30 -5.52 -28.39
CA ASP A 402 -21.30 -6.73 -29.23
C ASP A 402 -21.89 -6.51 -30.64
N GLY A 403 -22.62 -5.42 -30.86
CA GLY A 403 -23.19 -5.05 -32.17
C GLY A 403 -24.52 -5.72 -32.48
N CYS A 404 -25.08 -6.51 -31.56
CA CYS A 404 -26.35 -7.18 -31.73
C CYS A 404 -27.48 -6.48 -30.97
N PRO A 405 -28.63 -6.18 -31.62
CA PRO A 405 -29.75 -5.53 -30.95
C PRO A 405 -30.28 -6.36 -29.78
N ASP A 406 -30.01 -5.89 -28.57
CA ASP A 406 -30.55 -6.48 -27.37
C ASP A 406 -32.01 -6.07 -27.13
N ASP A 407 -32.88 -7.07 -27.01
CA ASP A 407 -34.28 -6.88 -26.62
C ASP A 407 -34.39 -6.81 -25.09
N SER A 408 -35.30 -5.98 -24.58
CA SER A 408 -35.54 -5.66 -23.15
C SER A 408 -36.01 -6.84 -22.28
N LEU A 409 -35.85 -8.07 -22.76
CA LEU A 409 -36.19 -9.33 -22.08
C LEU A 409 -34.96 -10.01 -21.47
N SER A 410 -33.74 -9.49 -21.67
CA SER A 410 -32.50 -10.04 -21.11
C SER A 410 -32.31 -9.74 -19.61
N TYR A 411 -33.13 -8.90 -18.99
CA TYR A 411 -33.17 -8.73 -17.52
C TYR A 411 -34.00 -9.80 -16.80
N LEU A 412 -34.43 -10.86 -17.49
CA LEU A 412 -35.11 -11.96 -16.82
C LEU A 412 -34.05 -12.83 -16.16
N ASP A 413 -33.90 -12.63 -14.86
CA ASP A 413 -33.20 -13.51 -13.94
C ASP A 413 -34.31 -14.20 -13.13
N THR A 414 -34.68 -15.42 -13.54
CA THR A 414 -35.89 -16.11 -13.06
C THR A 414 -35.72 -16.63 -11.63
N ASP A 415 -34.51 -16.96 -11.19
CA ASP A 415 -34.20 -17.46 -9.85
C ASP A 415 -33.47 -16.45 -8.94
N MET A 416 -33.16 -15.28 -9.46
CA MET A 416 -32.65 -14.11 -8.74
C MET A 416 -31.27 -14.33 -8.11
N ASP A 417 -30.38 -15.04 -8.80
CA ASP A 417 -29.02 -15.29 -8.34
C ASP A 417 -27.99 -14.27 -8.84
N GLY A 418 -28.42 -13.33 -9.71
CA GLY A 418 -27.58 -12.28 -10.27
C GLY A 418 -27.06 -12.57 -11.68
N ILE A 419 -27.32 -13.76 -12.23
CA ILE A 419 -26.99 -14.15 -13.60
C ILE A 419 -28.29 -14.19 -14.42
N ILE A 420 -28.28 -13.59 -15.61
CA ILE A 420 -29.50 -13.50 -16.43
C ILE A 420 -29.81 -14.85 -17.10
N ASP A 421 -31.10 -15.19 -17.29
CA ASP A 421 -31.57 -16.47 -17.86
C ASP A 421 -30.87 -16.86 -19.19
N SER A 422 -30.36 -15.88 -19.95
CA SER A 422 -29.64 -16.10 -21.21
C SER A 422 -28.18 -16.50 -21.05
N GLU A 423 -27.55 -16.12 -19.93
CA GLU A 423 -26.17 -16.42 -19.57
C GLU A 423 -26.07 -17.50 -18.48
N ASP A 424 -27.19 -17.80 -17.82
CA ASP A 424 -27.34 -18.84 -16.81
C ASP A 424 -27.53 -20.23 -17.44
N ALA A 425 -26.67 -21.19 -17.07
CA ALA A 425 -26.77 -22.59 -17.48
C ALA A 425 -27.88 -23.37 -16.74
N CYS A 426 -28.33 -22.86 -15.59
CA CYS A 426 -29.42 -23.33 -14.76
C CYS A 426 -30.48 -22.24 -14.42
N PRO A 427 -31.21 -21.66 -15.40
CA PRO A 427 -32.14 -20.50 -15.25
C PRO A 427 -33.35 -20.61 -14.28
N LEU A 428 -33.41 -21.64 -13.45
CA LEU A 428 -34.50 -21.92 -12.52
C LEU A 428 -33.97 -22.36 -11.14
N GLU A 429 -32.66 -22.55 -10.99
CA GLU A 429 -32.02 -22.95 -9.75
C GLU A 429 -30.90 -21.96 -9.43
N PRO A 430 -31.04 -21.18 -8.35
CA PRO A 430 -30.09 -20.11 -8.08
C PRO A 430 -28.70 -20.64 -7.73
N GLU A 431 -27.68 -19.98 -8.26
CA GLU A 431 -26.26 -20.21 -8.00
C GLU A 431 -25.92 -20.26 -6.49
N THR A 432 -24.94 -21.09 -6.16
CA THR A 432 -24.33 -21.19 -4.83
C THR A 432 -22.89 -20.69 -4.89
N TYR A 433 -22.70 -19.38 -4.69
CA TYR A 433 -21.39 -18.73 -4.57
C TYR A 433 -20.49 -19.42 -3.54
N ASN A 434 -19.60 -20.29 -3.99
CA ASN A 434 -18.74 -21.14 -3.17
C ASN A 434 -17.28 -21.20 -3.66
N LEU A 435 -16.90 -20.25 -4.54
CA LEU A 435 -15.61 -20.13 -5.22
C LEU A 435 -15.31 -21.25 -6.23
N TYR A 436 -16.33 -21.99 -6.66
CA TYR A 436 -16.19 -23.04 -7.65
C TYR A 436 -17.28 -22.90 -8.72
N LEU A 437 -16.84 -22.45 -9.89
CA LEU A 437 -17.68 -22.24 -11.08
C LEU A 437 -18.85 -21.25 -10.91
N ASP A 438 -18.78 -20.35 -9.92
CA ASP A 438 -19.76 -19.30 -9.58
C ASP A 438 -20.19 -18.34 -10.73
N THR A 439 -19.70 -18.51 -11.96
CA THR A 439 -20.06 -17.69 -13.13
C THR A 439 -21.01 -18.38 -14.09
N ASP A 440 -21.34 -19.65 -13.88
CA ASP A 440 -22.18 -20.41 -14.82
C ASP A 440 -23.68 -20.48 -14.44
N GLY A 441 -24.05 -19.96 -13.27
CA GLY A 441 -25.44 -19.86 -12.80
C GLY A 441 -26.01 -21.18 -12.28
N CYS A 442 -25.17 -22.22 -12.18
CA CYS A 442 -25.61 -23.52 -11.71
C CYS A 442 -25.15 -23.78 -10.28
N PRO A 443 -26.04 -24.15 -9.33
CA PRO A 443 -25.67 -24.44 -7.96
C PRO A 443 -24.71 -25.62 -7.89
N ASP A 444 -23.44 -25.28 -7.79
CA ASP A 444 -22.40 -26.27 -7.66
C ASP A 444 -22.21 -26.65 -6.20
N SER A 445 -21.80 -27.89 -6.02
CA SER A 445 -21.34 -28.37 -4.73
C SER A 445 -19.93 -28.89 -4.91
N VAL A 446 -18.98 -28.20 -4.30
CA VAL A 446 -17.76 -28.86 -3.91
C VAL A 446 -18.18 -29.98 -2.95
N ASP A 447 -18.02 -31.24 -3.38
CA ASP A 447 -18.04 -32.38 -2.46
C ASP A 447 -16.83 -32.18 -1.55
N VAL A 448 -17.03 -31.37 -0.49
CA VAL A 448 -16.07 -31.18 0.59
C VAL A 448 -16.07 -32.43 1.48
N GLY A 449 -15.92 -33.58 0.84
CA GLY A 449 -15.13 -34.70 1.35
C GLY A 449 -13.63 -34.38 1.26
N LEU A 450 -13.22 -33.13 1.53
CA LEU A 450 -11.89 -32.88 2.02
C LEU A 450 -11.87 -33.54 3.39
N SER A 451 -11.29 -34.74 3.46
CA SER A 451 -10.65 -35.15 4.70
C SER A 451 -9.81 -33.95 5.11
N ALA A 452 -10.20 -33.29 6.21
CA ALA A 452 -9.38 -32.30 6.86
C ALA A 452 -7.94 -32.83 6.78
N TYR A 453 -7.06 -32.05 6.20
CA TYR A 453 -5.65 -32.39 6.16
C TYR A 453 -5.23 -32.49 7.63
N THR A 454 -5.29 -33.68 8.21
CA THR A 454 -4.90 -33.90 9.59
C THR A 454 -3.40 -33.82 9.58
N PHE A 455 -2.88 -32.79 10.23
CA PHE A 455 -1.45 -32.64 10.39
C PHE A 455 -0.88 -33.87 11.11
N PRO A 456 0.37 -34.27 10.81
CA PRO A 456 0.99 -35.40 11.48
C PRO A 456 0.99 -35.20 13.01
N ASP A 457 0.59 -36.24 13.72
CA ASP A 457 0.69 -36.39 15.18
C ASP A 457 1.46 -37.71 15.38
N SER A 458 2.76 -37.57 15.66
CA SER A 458 3.76 -38.64 15.58
C SER A 458 3.70 -39.61 16.75
N ASP A 459 3.22 -39.18 17.92
CA ASP A 459 3.07 -40.03 19.11
C ASP A 459 1.61 -40.30 19.53
N GLY A 460 0.66 -39.62 18.90
CA GLY A 460 -0.77 -39.88 18.98
C GLY A 460 -1.42 -39.32 20.24
N ASP A 461 -0.85 -38.29 20.85
CA ASP A 461 -1.37 -37.67 22.06
C ASP A 461 -2.48 -36.63 21.81
N GLY A 462 -2.71 -36.26 20.55
CA GLY A 462 -3.74 -35.32 20.12
C GLY A 462 -3.26 -33.89 19.90
N ILE A 463 -1.97 -33.60 20.11
CA ILE A 463 -1.30 -32.36 19.75
C ILE A 463 -0.55 -32.60 18.43
N GLU A 464 -0.68 -31.68 17.48
CA GLU A 464 -0.04 -31.84 16.16
C GLU A 464 1.47 -31.60 16.26
N ASP A 465 2.29 -32.27 15.44
CA ASP A 465 3.77 -32.19 15.44
C ASP A 465 4.34 -30.74 15.37
N ARG A 466 3.54 -29.77 14.90
CA ARG A 466 3.91 -28.34 14.85
C ARG A 466 3.81 -27.65 16.22
N TRP A 467 2.84 -28.07 17.03
CA TRP A 467 2.54 -27.53 18.35
C TRP A 467 3.05 -28.41 19.50
N ASP A 468 3.59 -29.58 19.15
CA ASP A 468 4.20 -30.53 20.08
C ASP A 468 5.71 -30.25 20.25
N ALA A 469 6.11 -29.83 21.45
CA ALA A 469 7.51 -29.63 21.81
C ALA A 469 8.29 -30.94 22.02
N CYS A 470 7.57 -32.06 22.20
CA CYS A 470 8.07 -33.41 22.42
C CYS A 470 7.50 -34.43 21.42
N ILE A 471 7.53 -34.13 20.10
CA ILE A 471 7.15 -34.91 18.89
C ILE A 471 7.08 -36.48 18.97
N TYR A 472 7.83 -37.14 19.87
CA TYR A 472 7.84 -38.60 20.02
C TYR A 472 7.51 -39.10 21.43
N GLU A 473 7.15 -38.24 22.38
CA GLU A 473 6.81 -38.57 23.76
C GLU A 473 5.43 -38.04 24.12
N PRO A 474 4.42 -38.91 24.27
CA PRO A 474 3.03 -38.46 24.36
C PRO A 474 2.73 -37.73 25.66
N GLU A 475 1.94 -36.66 25.55
CA GLU A 475 1.48 -35.83 26.64
C GLU A 475 0.66 -36.60 27.67
N ASN A 476 0.75 -36.16 28.93
CA ASN A 476 0.16 -36.82 30.07
C ASN A 476 -0.98 -36.08 30.80
N TYR A 477 -1.70 -35.16 30.16
CA TYR A 477 -3.01 -34.60 30.57
C TYR A 477 -3.25 -34.59 32.10
N ASN A 478 -2.42 -33.84 32.82
CA ASN A 478 -2.43 -33.80 34.28
C ASN A 478 -2.87 -32.43 34.85
N ASN A 479 -3.40 -31.55 33.99
CA ASN A 479 -3.73 -30.15 34.19
C ASN A 479 -2.51 -29.25 34.47
N ASN A 480 -1.33 -29.62 33.99
CA ASN A 480 -0.14 -28.78 34.06
C ASN A 480 0.55 -28.81 32.70
N LEU A 481 0.40 -27.71 31.96
CA LEU A 481 0.99 -27.51 30.64
C LEU A 481 0.58 -28.56 29.60
N ASP A 482 -0.62 -29.14 29.73
CA ASP A 482 -1.22 -30.15 28.83
C ASP A 482 -1.40 -29.73 27.33
N TRP A 483 -0.84 -28.59 26.92
CA TRP A 483 -0.94 -27.99 25.59
C TRP A 483 0.39 -27.93 24.84
N ASP A 484 1.52 -28.27 25.49
CA ASP A 484 2.86 -28.19 24.89
C ASP A 484 3.38 -29.52 24.31
N GLY A 485 2.62 -30.61 24.45
CA GLY A 485 2.97 -31.95 23.94
C GLY A 485 4.02 -32.71 24.76
N CYS A 486 4.49 -32.16 25.89
CA CYS A 486 5.59 -32.72 26.67
C CYS A 486 5.14 -33.28 28.02
N PRO A 487 5.40 -34.57 28.33
CA PRO A 487 4.88 -35.20 29.54
C PRO A 487 5.39 -34.51 30.82
N ASP A 488 4.50 -33.75 31.43
CA ASP A 488 4.84 -32.95 32.59
C ASP A 488 4.71 -33.69 33.91
N VAL A 489 5.41 -33.16 34.92
CA VAL A 489 5.27 -33.60 36.30
C VAL A 489 4.92 -32.39 37.14
N LEU A 490 3.74 -32.45 37.79
CA LEU A 490 3.34 -31.48 38.80
C LEU A 490 4.52 -31.19 39.74
N GLY A 491 5.03 -29.96 39.66
CA GLY A 491 6.05 -29.47 40.56
C GLY A 491 5.60 -29.71 42.00
N ALA A 492 6.48 -30.28 42.82
CA ALA A 492 6.18 -30.49 44.23
C ALA A 492 5.72 -29.16 44.85
N GLU A 493 4.58 -29.18 45.57
CA GLU A 493 4.01 -27.98 46.20
C GLU A 493 5.08 -27.12 46.87
N SER A 494 4.99 -25.80 46.66
CA SER A 494 5.90 -24.82 47.23
C SER A 494 6.06 -25.06 48.73
N THR A 495 7.28 -25.38 49.16
CA THR A 495 7.61 -25.54 50.59
C THR A 495 7.74 -24.19 51.31
N THR A 496 6.99 -23.18 50.90
CA THR A 496 6.88 -21.91 51.61
C THR A 496 6.13 -22.16 52.92
N PRO A 497 6.75 -21.91 54.09
CA PRO A 497 6.05 -22.07 55.37
C PRO A 497 4.86 -21.11 55.41
N VAL A 498 3.65 -21.67 55.55
CA VAL A 498 2.43 -20.89 55.76
C VAL A 498 2.57 -20.19 57.12
N TYR A 499 2.74 -18.88 57.11
CA TYR A 499 2.66 -18.07 58.31
C TYR A 499 1.17 -17.88 58.66
N ALA A 500 0.84 -17.85 59.96
CA ALA A 500 -0.52 -17.60 60.40
C ALA A 500 -0.87 -16.13 60.11
N ASP A 501 -2.04 -15.91 59.52
CA ASP A 501 -2.66 -14.62 59.20
C ASP A 501 -4.12 -14.78 59.64
N SER A 502 -4.44 -14.19 60.79
CA SER A 502 -5.64 -14.49 61.58
C SER A 502 -6.88 -13.70 61.13
N ASP A 503 -6.71 -12.57 60.47
CA ASP A 503 -7.78 -11.75 59.88
C ASP A 503 -7.76 -11.71 58.34
N SER A 504 -6.77 -12.36 57.72
CA SER A 504 -6.68 -12.61 56.28
C SER A 504 -6.58 -11.34 55.45
N ASP A 505 -5.89 -10.32 55.97
CA ASP A 505 -5.66 -9.06 55.29
C ASP A 505 -4.36 -9.03 54.46
N GLY A 506 -3.59 -10.12 54.49
CA GLY A 506 -2.35 -10.30 53.75
C GLY A 506 -1.07 -10.03 54.56
N TYR A 507 -1.19 -9.59 55.82
CA TYR A 507 -0.08 -9.43 56.75
C TYR A 507 0.00 -10.61 57.73
N PRO A 508 1.12 -11.36 57.79
CA PRO A 508 1.24 -12.42 58.78
C PRO A 508 1.22 -11.90 60.22
N ASP A 509 0.57 -12.63 61.15
CA ASP A 509 0.42 -12.32 62.59
C ASP A 509 1.72 -11.88 63.30
N ALA A 510 2.88 -12.26 62.75
CA ALA A 510 4.19 -11.96 63.31
C ALA A 510 4.70 -10.54 62.97
N VAL A 511 4.20 -9.94 61.90
CA VAL A 511 4.58 -8.62 61.40
C VAL A 511 3.41 -7.63 61.40
N ASP A 512 2.20 -8.14 61.49
CA ASP A 512 0.97 -7.37 61.66
C ASP A 512 0.91 -6.72 63.06
N SER A 513 0.66 -5.41 63.09
CA SER A 513 0.49 -4.63 64.31
C SER A 513 -0.89 -4.83 64.96
N CYS A 514 -1.90 -5.24 64.18
CA CYS A 514 -3.25 -5.57 64.62
C CYS A 514 -3.72 -6.96 64.11
N PRO A 515 -3.12 -8.09 64.59
CA PRO A 515 -3.33 -9.47 64.09
C PRO A 515 -4.74 -10.08 64.13
N THR A 516 -5.77 -9.30 64.40
CA THR A 516 -7.15 -9.77 64.50
C THR A 516 -8.15 -8.78 63.87
N GLU A 517 -7.68 -7.64 63.38
CA GLU A 517 -8.49 -6.62 62.74
C GLU A 517 -7.87 -6.31 61.38
N SER A 518 -8.57 -6.72 60.31
CA SER A 518 -8.09 -6.53 58.95
C SER A 518 -7.85 -5.06 58.61
N GLU A 519 -6.72 -4.79 57.97
CA GLU A 519 -6.35 -3.50 57.38
C GLU A 519 -7.46 -2.85 56.55
N THR A 520 -7.56 -1.52 56.64
CA THR A 520 -8.51 -0.70 55.88
C THR A 520 -7.77 0.17 54.87
N TRP A 521 -7.67 -0.32 53.63
CA TRP A 521 -7.00 0.34 52.51
C TRP A 521 -7.61 1.71 52.16
N ASN A 522 -7.12 2.77 52.80
CA ASN A 522 -7.57 4.15 52.58
C ASN A 522 -6.41 5.11 52.27
N LYS A 523 -5.25 4.57 51.89
CA LYS A 523 -4.00 5.28 51.55
C LYS A 523 -3.37 6.03 52.73
N TYR A 524 -3.78 5.71 53.96
CA TYR A 524 -3.25 6.32 55.17
C TYR A 524 -2.78 5.22 56.12
N LEU A 525 -1.45 5.04 56.16
CA LEU A 525 -0.76 4.08 57.03
C LEU A 525 -1.02 2.58 56.76
N ASP A 526 -1.60 2.22 55.60
CA ASP A 526 -1.91 0.87 55.08
C ASP A 526 -0.76 -0.18 55.04
N THR A 527 0.38 0.05 55.69
CA THR A 527 1.56 -0.83 55.67
C THR A 527 1.81 -1.56 56.98
N ASP A 528 1.06 -1.27 58.03
CA ASP A 528 1.28 -1.85 59.37
C ASP A 528 0.26 -2.93 59.78
N GLY A 529 -0.75 -3.20 58.94
CA GLY A 529 -1.76 -4.25 59.14
C GLY A 529 -2.90 -3.82 60.08
N CYS A 530 -3.06 -2.52 60.33
CA CYS A 530 -4.05 -2.00 61.26
C CYS A 530 -5.10 -1.15 60.54
N PRO A 531 -6.40 -1.29 60.85
CA PRO A 531 -7.42 -0.41 60.29
C PRO A 531 -7.21 1.04 60.72
N ASP A 532 -6.66 1.84 59.83
CA ASP A 532 -6.42 3.26 60.04
C ASP A 532 -7.54 4.13 59.44
N ILE A 533 -7.71 5.34 59.96
CA ILE A 533 -8.69 6.31 59.44
C ILE A 533 -7.96 7.59 59.06
N ALA A 534 -8.05 7.98 57.78
CA ALA A 534 -7.47 9.22 57.29
C ALA A 534 -8.01 10.44 58.09
N PRO A 535 -7.15 11.40 58.49
CA PRO A 535 -7.55 12.55 59.32
C PRO A 535 -8.69 13.40 58.74
N GLU A 536 -8.83 13.42 57.42
CA GLU A 536 -9.91 14.11 56.71
C GLU A 536 -11.27 13.41 56.84
N GLN A 537 -11.29 12.09 57.04
CA GLN A 537 -12.50 11.31 57.30
C GLN A 537 -12.97 11.44 58.77
N GLN A 538 -12.09 11.84 59.70
CA GLN A 538 -12.47 12.10 61.10
C GLN A 538 -13.27 13.41 61.28
N ARG A 539 -13.18 14.37 60.33
CA ARG A 539 -13.92 15.64 60.42
C ARG A 539 -15.43 15.49 60.27
N PHE A 540 -15.87 14.52 59.47
CA PHE A 540 -17.28 14.28 59.18
C PHE A 540 -17.99 13.37 60.21
N VAL A 541 -17.27 12.88 61.22
CA VAL A 541 -17.84 12.05 62.29
C VAL A 541 -18.48 12.90 63.41
N HIS A 542 -18.21 14.21 63.41
CA HIS A 542 -18.56 15.12 64.50
C HIS A 542 -19.30 16.38 64.02
N ASP A 543 -19.87 16.39 62.83
CA ASP A 543 -20.67 17.48 62.24
C ASP A 543 -21.85 16.79 61.51
N ASP A 544 -22.97 16.63 62.23
CA ASP A 544 -24.08 15.76 61.84
C ASP A 544 -25.01 16.40 60.79
N ASP A 545 -25.05 17.73 60.68
CA ASP A 545 -25.87 18.49 59.73
C ASP A 545 -25.07 19.22 58.64
N LEU A 546 -23.73 19.11 58.67
CA LEU A 546 -22.80 19.52 57.63
C LEU A 546 -22.78 21.03 57.39
N ASP A 547 -22.90 21.82 58.46
CA ASP A 547 -22.83 23.28 58.40
C ASP A 547 -21.43 23.86 58.74
N ASP A 548 -20.43 22.99 58.85
CA ASP A 548 -19.03 23.25 59.20
C ASP A 548 -18.78 23.61 60.69
N ILE A 549 -19.78 23.47 61.57
CA ILE A 549 -19.64 23.60 63.02
C ILE A 549 -19.73 22.20 63.65
N ILE A 550 -18.72 21.81 64.45
CA ILE A 550 -18.74 20.48 65.08
C ILE A 550 -19.79 20.40 66.19
N ASN A 551 -20.48 19.26 66.30
CA ASN A 551 -21.54 18.93 67.27
C ASN A 551 -21.22 19.32 68.74
N ASP A 552 -19.94 19.39 69.13
CA ASP A 552 -19.50 19.77 70.47
C ASP A 552 -19.48 21.29 70.72
N GLU A 553 -19.37 22.10 69.66
CA GLU A 553 -19.44 23.57 69.68
C GLU A 553 -20.77 24.11 69.11
N ASP A 554 -21.59 23.24 68.54
CA ASP A 554 -22.91 23.50 67.99
C ASP A 554 -24.04 23.36 69.05
N LEU A 555 -24.91 24.36 69.14
CA LEU A 555 -26.11 24.33 70.00
C LEU A 555 -27.30 23.58 69.38
N CYS A 556 -27.35 23.41 68.06
CA CYS A 556 -28.37 22.68 67.30
C CYS A 556 -27.76 21.65 66.31
N PRO A 557 -27.13 20.56 66.79
CA PRO A 557 -26.35 19.59 65.98
C PRO A 557 -27.08 18.78 64.89
N PHE A 558 -28.31 19.13 64.54
CA PHE A 558 -29.10 18.44 63.53
C PHE A 558 -29.84 19.40 62.58
N ASP A 559 -29.74 20.70 62.83
CA ASP A 559 -30.44 21.74 62.09
C ASP A 559 -29.37 22.76 61.63
N PRO A 560 -29.02 22.78 60.33
CA PRO A 560 -27.88 23.55 59.86
C PRO A 560 -28.11 25.06 59.98
N GLU A 561 -27.06 25.79 60.39
CA GLU A 561 -27.00 27.25 60.48
C GLU A 561 -27.34 27.93 59.14
N ASP A 562 -28.11 29.03 59.18
CA ASP A 562 -28.58 29.72 57.96
C ASP A 562 -27.74 30.94 57.54
N TYR A 563 -26.67 31.23 58.29
CA TYR A 563 -25.63 32.23 58.01
C TYR A 563 -26.20 33.58 57.54
N ASP A 564 -27.15 34.13 58.29
CA ASP A 564 -27.90 35.34 57.94
C ASP A 564 -27.29 36.64 58.49
N GLY A 565 -26.25 36.52 59.34
CA GLY A 565 -25.54 37.63 59.97
C GLY A 565 -25.97 37.94 61.40
N ASP A 566 -26.97 37.24 61.96
CA ASP A 566 -27.25 37.18 63.40
C ASP A 566 -26.75 35.84 63.95
N ARG A 567 -25.95 35.90 65.01
CA ARG A 567 -25.46 34.75 65.79
C ARG A 567 -24.98 33.49 65.05
N ASP A 568 -24.51 33.62 63.81
CA ASP A 568 -23.90 32.57 62.92
C ASP A 568 -22.71 31.74 63.49
N THR A 569 -22.41 31.84 64.78
CA THR A 569 -21.33 31.08 65.45
C THR A 569 -21.86 30.09 66.46
N ASP A 570 -23.18 30.00 66.65
CA ASP A 570 -23.79 29.14 67.65
C ASP A 570 -24.43 27.86 67.07
N GLY A 571 -24.44 27.71 65.74
CA GLY A 571 -24.80 26.49 65.02
C GLY A 571 -26.31 26.24 64.96
N CYS A 572 -27.10 27.30 65.15
CA CYS A 572 -28.55 27.20 65.20
C CYS A 572 -29.18 28.20 64.23
N PRO A 573 -30.07 27.76 63.31
CA PRO A 573 -30.76 28.67 62.41
C PRO A 573 -31.56 29.71 63.20
N ASP A 574 -31.35 30.97 62.86
CA ASP A 574 -31.98 32.09 63.53
C ASP A 574 -33.37 32.43 62.92
N PRO A 575 -34.31 33.00 63.72
CA PRO A 575 -35.72 33.18 63.31
C PRO A 575 -36.07 34.44 62.52
#